data_AF-A0A2D6KDY5-F1
#
_entry.id   AF-A0A2D6KDY5-F1
#
_cell.length_a   1.000
_cell.length_b   1.000
_cell.length_c   1.000
_cell.angle_alpha   90.00
_cell.angle_beta   90.00
_cell.angle_gamma   90.00
#
_symmetry.space_group_name_H-M   'P 1'
#
loop_
_entity.id
_entity.type
_entity.pdbx_description
1 polymer ?
#
loop_
_entity_poly.entity_id
_entity_poly.type
_entity_poly.pdbx_seq_one_letter_code
_entity_poly.pdbx_strand_id
1 'polypeptide(L)'
;MKIKNLKPNEIVTTRDFPVHNEHILKIYFKICKKSHQKILPPTPVIPISVGLPLLEGKSKKAQEYNKKIKVFIKKKKIKYLMLDGSHKTTALFLTHNKINSVIFEKDADIKEFIDLVHTGEVFSLSTKETIKGSLIEMAKHLKDAKFFESVENKTKRMVKEKVIPQFMIDYYKKN
;
A
#
# COMPACT_ATOMS: atom_id res chain seq x y z
N MET A 1 -3.17 12.93 -13.30
CA MET A 1 -2.83 11.62 -12.73
C MET A 1 -1.71 10.93 -13.54
N LYS A 2 -0.82 10.13 -12.92
CA LYS A 2 0.25 9.36 -13.63
C LYS A 2 0.26 7.90 -13.19
N ILE A 3 0.52 6.97 -14.11
CA ILE A 3 0.65 5.53 -13.82
C ILE A 3 2.10 5.09 -13.97
N LYS A 4 2.63 4.35 -12.99
CA LYS A 4 4.02 3.87 -12.99
C LYS A 4 4.15 2.51 -12.31
N ASN A 5 5.09 1.71 -12.79
CA ASN A 5 5.56 0.53 -12.07
C ASN A 5 6.50 0.93 -10.93
N LEU A 6 6.09 0.65 -9.69
CA LEU A 6 6.84 0.98 -8.49
C LEU A 6 7.52 -0.26 -7.89
N LYS A 7 8.65 -0.04 -7.22
CA LYS A 7 9.31 -1.12 -6.48
C LYS A 7 8.63 -1.32 -5.11
N PRO A 8 8.45 -2.58 -4.68
CA PRO A 8 7.75 -2.90 -3.42
C PRO A 8 8.48 -2.37 -2.17
N ASN A 9 9.79 -2.14 -2.23
CA ASN A 9 10.56 -1.51 -1.15
C ASN A 9 10.42 0.01 -1.07
N GLU A 10 9.86 0.67 -2.09
CA GLU A 10 9.68 2.13 -2.14
C GLU A 10 8.32 2.60 -1.59
N ILE A 11 7.42 1.67 -1.26
CA ILE A 11 6.03 1.94 -0.86
C ILE A 11 5.83 1.56 0.60
N VAL A 12 5.44 2.51 1.45
CA VAL A 12 4.92 2.22 2.80
C VAL A 12 3.58 1.51 2.68
N THR A 13 3.44 0.39 3.38
CA THR A 13 2.18 -0.37 3.44
C THR A 13 1.34 0.02 4.66
N THR A 14 0.07 -0.40 4.65
CA THR A 14 -0.87 -0.27 5.76
C THR A 14 -0.53 -1.23 6.92
N ARG A 15 -1.08 -0.99 8.11
CA ARG A 15 -0.72 -1.75 9.33
C ARG A 15 -1.37 -3.13 9.46
N ASP A 16 -2.17 -3.55 8.49
CA ASP A 16 -2.80 -4.87 8.47
C ASP A 16 -1.72 -5.97 8.38
N PHE A 17 -1.58 -6.78 9.42
CA PHE A 17 -0.68 -7.93 9.40
C PHE A 17 -1.29 -9.11 10.18
N PRO A 18 -1.50 -10.28 9.54
CA PRO A 18 -1.46 -10.48 8.08
C PRO A 18 -2.53 -9.61 7.39
N VAL A 19 -2.58 -9.63 6.06
CA VAL A 19 -3.70 -8.97 5.35
C VAL A 19 -5.02 -9.56 5.81
N HIS A 20 -6.02 -8.71 6.11
CA HIS A 20 -7.17 -9.08 6.94
C HIS A 20 -8.16 -10.09 6.31
N ASN A 21 -8.05 -10.39 5.02
CA ASN A 21 -8.94 -11.32 4.31
C ASN A 21 -8.14 -12.23 3.38
N GLU A 22 -7.93 -13.47 3.81
CA GLU A 22 -7.14 -14.45 3.06
C GLU A 22 -7.77 -14.79 1.71
N HIS A 23 -9.11 -14.83 1.60
CA HIS A 23 -9.79 -15.17 0.34
C HIS A 23 -9.53 -14.13 -0.75
N ILE A 24 -9.55 -12.85 -0.39
CA ILE A 24 -9.21 -11.76 -1.33
C ILE A 24 -7.75 -11.87 -1.76
N LEU A 25 -6.83 -12.21 -0.85
CA LEU A 25 -5.44 -12.46 -1.20
C LEU A 25 -5.31 -13.64 -2.17
N LYS A 26 -6.04 -14.74 -1.94
CA LYS A 26 -6.07 -15.92 -2.83
C LYS A 26 -6.55 -15.57 -4.24
N ILE A 27 -7.57 -14.72 -4.36
CA ILE A 27 -8.09 -14.27 -5.66
C ILE A 27 -7.01 -13.47 -6.41
N TYR A 28 -6.46 -12.41 -5.78
CA TYR A 28 -5.41 -11.62 -6.42
C TYR A 28 -4.18 -12.46 -6.77
N PHE A 29 -3.76 -13.36 -5.88
CA PHE A 29 -2.64 -14.26 -6.13
C PHE A 29 -2.88 -15.15 -7.35
N LYS A 30 -4.08 -15.76 -7.48
CA LYS A 30 -4.43 -16.59 -8.65
C LYS A 30 -4.42 -15.78 -9.95
N ILE A 31 -4.94 -14.55 -9.93
CA ILE A 31 -4.93 -13.65 -11.09
C ILE A 31 -3.49 -13.34 -11.52
N CYS A 32 -2.64 -12.96 -10.57
CA CYS A 32 -1.24 -12.59 -10.86
C CYS A 32 -0.40 -13.81 -11.29
N LYS A 33 -0.62 -14.98 -10.66
CA LYS A 33 0.03 -16.25 -11.04
C LYS A 33 -0.31 -16.68 -12.47
N LYS A 34 -1.52 -16.37 -12.96
CA LYS A 34 -1.95 -16.64 -14.34
C LYS A 34 -1.58 -15.53 -15.33
N SER A 35 -0.73 -14.58 -14.93
CA SER A 35 -0.32 -13.45 -15.77
C SER A 35 -1.48 -12.54 -16.24
N HIS A 36 -2.58 -12.51 -15.48
CA HIS A 36 -3.74 -11.67 -15.76
C HIS A 36 -3.77 -10.37 -14.94
N GLN A 37 -2.66 -9.98 -14.30
CA GLN A 37 -2.58 -8.79 -13.46
C GLN A 37 -2.93 -7.48 -14.17
N LYS A 38 -2.91 -7.45 -15.52
CA LYS A 38 -3.32 -6.27 -16.32
C LYS A 38 -4.81 -5.91 -16.16
N ILE A 39 -5.66 -6.86 -15.76
CA ILE A 39 -7.09 -6.60 -15.50
C ILE A 39 -7.29 -5.89 -14.16
N LEU A 40 -6.26 -5.87 -13.30
CA LEU A 40 -6.37 -5.27 -11.98
C LEU A 40 -6.16 -3.75 -12.10
N PRO A 41 -7.01 -2.94 -11.44
CA PRO A 41 -6.78 -1.51 -11.40
C PRO A 41 -5.42 -1.20 -10.74
N PRO A 42 -4.78 -0.06 -11.04
CA PRO A 42 -3.53 0.32 -10.41
C PRO A 42 -3.69 0.56 -8.90
N THR A 43 -2.60 0.45 -8.14
CA THR A 43 -2.56 0.74 -6.69
C THR A 43 -2.46 2.25 -6.45
N PRO A 44 -3.39 2.89 -5.72
CA PRO A 44 -3.32 4.32 -5.45
C PRO A 44 -2.25 4.65 -4.40
N VAL A 45 -1.38 5.61 -4.73
CA VAL A 45 -0.30 6.07 -3.86
C VAL A 45 -0.13 7.58 -3.89
N ILE A 46 0.40 8.15 -2.80
CA ILE A 46 0.84 9.55 -2.72
C ILE A 46 2.37 9.60 -2.61
N PRO A 47 3.07 10.43 -3.40
CA PRO A 47 4.49 10.68 -3.21
C PRO A 47 4.77 11.37 -1.88
N ILE A 48 5.84 10.97 -1.19
CA ILE A 48 6.27 11.64 0.05
C ILE A 48 6.62 13.12 -0.16
N SER A 49 7.05 13.49 -1.37
CA SER A 49 7.32 14.88 -1.74
C SER A 49 6.07 15.76 -1.71
N VAL A 50 4.88 15.16 -1.84
CA VAL A 50 3.60 15.88 -1.78
C VAL A 50 3.14 16.06 -0.33
N GLY A 51 3.44 15.09 0.54
CA GLY A 51 3.18 15.23 1.96
C GLY A 51 3.49 13.99 2.78
N LEU A 52 3.48 14.17 4.10
CA LEU A 52 3.68 13.11 5.09
C LEU A 52 2.42 12.92 5.93
N PRO A 53 2.12 11.68 6.36
CA PRO A 53 0.95 11.41 7.18
C PRO A 53 1.30 11.65 8.64
N LEU A 54 1.28 12.91 9.03
CA LEU A 54 1.61 13.36 10.37
C LEU A 54 0.33 13.51 11.21
N LEU A 55 0.43 13.19 12.49
CA LEU A 55 -0.62 13.51 13.46
C LEU A 55 -0.52 14.99 13.84
N GLU A 56 -1.67 15.65 13.89
CA GLU A 56 -1.79 17.02 14.38
C GLU A 56 -1.71 17.06 15.92
N GLY A 57 -1.33 18.23 16.46
CA GLY A 57 -1.24 18.47 17.90
C GLY A 57 0.14 18.23 18.53
N LYS A 58 0.22 18.53 19.83
CA LYS A 58 1.49 18.54 20.60
C LYS A 58 1.61 17.40 21.62
N SER A 59 0.75 16.39 21.56
CA SER A 59 0.82 15.26 22.49
C SER A 59 2.13 14.48 22.31
N LYS A 60 2.68 13.94 23.41
CA LYS A 60 3.91 13.11 23.35
C LYS A 60 3.77 11.96 22.36
N LYS A 61 2.60 11.30 22.32
CA LYS A 61 2.29 10.23 21.36
C LYS A 61 2.36 10.71 19.90
N ALA A 62 1.77 11.86 19.59
CA ALA A 62 1.83 12.42 18.23
C ALA A 62 3.26 12.79 17.80
N GLN A 63 4.03 13.40 18.70
CA GLN A 63 5.42 13.74 18.45
C GLN A 63 6.30 12.50 18.22
N GLU A 64 6.10 11.45 19.03
CA GLU A 64 6.83 10.19 18.90
C GLU A 64 6.50 9.48 17.57
N TYR A 65 5.22 9.36 17.22
CA TYR A 65 4.78 8.83 15.94
C TYR A 65 5.39 9.61 14.76
N ASN A 66 5.26 10.95 14.78
CA ASN A 66 5.78 11.83 13.73
C ASN A 66 7.30 11.70 13.58
N LYS A 67 8.03 11.52 14.68
CA LYS A 67 9.48 11.26 14.66
C LYS A 67 9.77 9.89 14.04
N LYS A 68 9.09 8.83 14.50
CA LYS A 68 9.31 7.45 14.03
C LYS A 68 9.05 7.31 12.52
N ILE A 69 7.97 7.88 12.00
CA ILE A 69 7.64 7.76 10.57
C ILE A 69 8.64 8.52 9.68
N LYS A 70 9.07 9.72 10.09
CA LYS A 70 10.10 10.50 9.38
C LYS A 70 11.42 9.74 9.32
N VAL A 71 11.84 9.15 10.44
CA VAL A 71 13.07 8.33 10.50
C VAL A 71 12.94 7.10 9.61
N PHE A 72 11.80 6.41 9.66
CA PHE A 72 11.56 5.23 8.83
C PHE A 72 11.66 5.54 7.34
N ILE A 73 10.94 6.58 6.89
CA ILE A 73 10.90 7.01 5.50
C ILE A 73 12.32 7.33 4.99
N LYS A 74 13.08 8.11 5.76
CA LYS A 74 14.47 8.47 5.41
C LYS A 74 15.38 7.24 5.35
N LYS A 75 15.35 6.39 6.38
CA LYS A 75 16.24 5.22 6.49
C LYS A 75 15.96 4.16 5.42
N LYS A 76 14.69 3.94 5.07
CA LYS A 76 14.28 2.91 4.12
C LYS A 76 14.16 3.41 2.67
N LYS A 77 14.47 4.69 2.42
CA LYS A 77 14.36 5.33 1.09
C LYS A 77 12.97 5.16 0.49
N ILE A 78 11.92 5.25 1.32
CA ILE A 78 10.53 5.21 0.88
C ILE A 78 10.27 6.45 0.01
N LYS A 79 9.51 6.26 -1.07
CA LYS A 79 9.10 7.33 -1.97
C LYS A 79 7.59 7.54 -1.99
N TYR A 80 6.82 6.51 -1.64
CA TYR A 80 5.37 6.53 -1.78
C TYR A 80 4.65 5.99 -0.53
N LEU A 81 3.46 6.50 -0.34
CA LEU A 81 2.52 6.12 0.70
C LEU A 81 1.35 5.41 0.04
N MET A 82 1.11 4.14 0.39
CA MET A 82 -0.02 3.39 -0.14
C MET A 82 -1.33 3.88 0.49
N LEU A 83 -2.29 4.27 -0.35
CA LEU A 83 -3.62 4.64 0.12
C LEU A 83 -4.53 3.42 0.26
N ASP A 84 -4.40 2.48 -0.67
CA ASP A 84 -5.19 1.25 -0.71
C ASP A 84 -4.43 0.15 -1.47
N GLY A 85 -4.91 -1.10 -1.43
CA GLY A 85 -4.40 -2.20 -2.25
C GLY A 85 -3.38 -3.10 -1.54
N SER A 86 -3.48 -3.24 -0.22
CA SER A 86 -2.60 -4.12 0.57
C SER A 86 -2.58 -5.56 0.04
N HIS A 87 -3.73 -6.22 -0.11
CA HIS A 87 -3.81 -7.59 -0.68
C HIS A 87 -3.24 -7.69 -2.10
N LYS A 88 -3.55 -6.70 -2.94
CA LYS A 88 -3.11 -6.67 -4.35
C LYS A 88 -1.59 -6.53 -4.44
N THR A 89 -1.00 -5.61 -3.68
CA THR A 89 0.46 -5.40 -3.67
C THR A 89 1.21 -6.58 -3.06
N THR A 90 0.66 -7.22 -2.02
CA THR A 90 1.18 -8.48 -1.48
C THR A 90 1.13 -9.60 -2.52
N ALA A 91 0.01 -9.79 -3.23
CA ALA A 91 -0.11 -10.81 -4.27
C ALA A 91 0.85 -10.57 -5.44
N LEU A 92 0.99 -9.32 -5.90
CA LEU A 92 1.95 -8.95 -6.95
C LEU A 92 3.38 -9.26 -6.52
N PHE A 93 3.74 -8.94 -5.27
CA PHE A 93 5.07 -9.26 -4.73
C PHE A 93 5.32 -10.77 -4.64
N LEU A 94 4.37 -11.53 -4.09
CA LEU A 94 4.48 -12.99 -3.96
C LEU A 94 4.60 -13.70 -5.32
N THR A 95 4.11 -13.07 -6.38
CA THR A 95 4.13 -13.62 -7.74
C THR A 95 5.22 -12.99 -8.62
N HIS A 96 6.14 -12.22 -8.04
CA HIS A 96 7.24 -11.54 -8.73
C HIS A 96 6.80 -10.60 -9.86
N ASN A 97 5.58 -10.05 -9.73
CA ASN A 97 5.01 -9.10 -10.67
C ASN A 97 5.30 -7.65 -10.26
N LYS A 98 5.38 -6.77 -11.25
CA LYS A 98 5.54 -5.32 -11.03
C LYS A 98 4.29 -4.74 -10.36
N ILE A 99 4.48 -3.78 -9.45
CA ILE A 99 3.37 -3.07 -8.81
C ILE A 99 2.98 -1.88 -9.68
N ASN A 100 1.95 -2.07 -10.51
CA ASN A 100 1.35 -0.98 -11.26
C ASN A 100 0.61 -0.04 -10.30
N SER A 101 1.04 1.22 -10.22
CA SER A 101 0.53 2.19 -9.26
C SER A 101 0.09 3.47 -9.96
N VAL A 102 -0.97 4.07 -9.44
CA VAL A 102 -1.44 5.40 -9.83
C VAL A 102 -0.97 6.39 -8.77
N ILE A 103 -0.35 7.47 -9.23
CA ILE A 103 0.30 8.47 -8.39
C ILE A 103 -0.61 9.70 -8.34
N PHE A 104 -1.00 10.07 -7.13
CA PHE A 104 -1.76 11.29 -6.84
C PHE A 104 -0.81 12.40 -6.39
N GLU A 105 -0.66 13.43 -7.22
CA GLU A 105 0.16 14.61 -6.96
C GLU A 105 -0.70 15.82 -6.52
N LYS A 106 -1.98 15.82 -6.90
CA LYS A 106 -2.97 16.86 -6.56
C LYS A 106 -4.35 16.25 -6.25
N ASP A 107 -5.20 17.00 -5.55
CA ASP A 107 -6.58 16.59 -5.21
C ASP A 107 -7.41 16.23 -6.45
N ALA A 108 -7.19 16.93 -7.58
CA ALA A 108 -7.85 16.61 -8.84
C ALA A 108 -7.55 15.19 -9.33
N ASP A 109 -6.37 14.63 -9.05
CA ASP A 109 -6.05 13.25 -9.43
C ASP A 109 -6.88 12.24 -8.62
N ILE A 110 -7.17 12.56 -7.35
CA ILE A 110 -8.02 11.71 -6.50
C ILE A 110 -9.45 11.75 -7.03
N LYS A 111 -9.98 12.93 -7.36
CA LYS A 111 -11.32 13.09 -7.92
C LYS A 111 -11.48 12.32 -9.23
N GLU A 112 -10.53 12.48 -10.15
CA GLU A 112 -10.47 11.72 -11.40
C GLU A 112 -10.48 10.21 -11.14
N PHE A 113 -9.74 9.73 -10.13
CA PHE A 113 -9.73 8.30 -9.80
C PHE A 113 -11.00 7.80 -9.10
N ILE A 114 -11.70 8.66 -8.34
CA ILE A 114 -13.01 8.36 -7.77
C ILE A 114 -14.05 8.21 -8.88
N ASP A 115 -14.00 9.04 -9.91
CA ASP A 115 -14.90 8.92 -11.06
C ASP A 115 -14.76 7.55 -11.75
N LEU A 116 -13.53 7.02 -11.85
CA LEU A 116 -13.26 5.66 -12.33
C LEU A 116 -13.85 4.55 -11.44
N VAL A 117 -14.12 4.83 -10.17
CA VAL A 117 -14.86 3.89 -9.30
C VAL A 117 -16.34 3.90 -9.67
N HIS A 118 -16.90 5.07 -9.99
CA HIS A 118 -18.32 5.18 -10.37
C HIS A 118 -18.63 4.51 -11.71
N THR A 119 -17.68 4.53 -12.64
CA THR A 119 -17.81 3.89 -13.97
C THR A 119 -17.39 2.42 -13.98
N GLY A 120 -16.77 1.92 -12.90
CA GLY A 120 -16.48 0.50 -12.69
C GLY A 120 -15.10 0.02 -13.17
N GLU A 121 -14.27 0.91 -13.70
CA GLU A 121 -12.87 0.64 -14.08
C GLU A 121 -11.98 0.38 -12.85
N VAL A 122 -12.41 0.85 -11.68
CA VAL A 122 -11.76 0.59 -10.39
C VAL A 122 -12.78 0.00 -9.41
N PHE A 123 -12.40 -1.08 -8.73
CA PHE A 123 -13.32 -1.80 -7.83
C PHE A 123 -13.81 -0.97 -6.64
N SER A 124 -12.90 -0.19 -6.04
CA SER A 124 -13.19 0.69 -4.91
C SER A 124 -11.98 1.57 -4.60
N LEU A 125 -12.24 2.64 -3.84
CA LEU A 125 -11.20 3.49 -3.25
C LEU A 125 -11.63 3.87 -1.84
N SER A 126 -10.86 3.47 -0.83
CA SER A 126 -11.16 3.79 0.58
C SER A 126 -10.59 5.13 1.06
N THR A 127 -10.13 6.01 0.14
CA THR A 127 -9.43 7.27 0.49
C THR A 127 -10.36 8.48 0.52
N LYS A 128 -9.92 9.58 1.17
CA LYS A 128 -10.64 10.86 1.14
C LYS A 128 -10.47 11.57 -0.21
N GLU A 129 -11.38 12.49 -0.51
CA GLU A 129 -11.37 13.29 -1.75
C GLU A 129 -10.21 14.28 -1.89
N THR A 130 -9.40 14.46 -0.83
CA THR A 130 -8.26 15.39 -0.84
C THR A 130 -7.02 14.70 -0.29
N ILE A 131 -5.85 15.09 -0.79
CA ILE A 131 -4.55 14.62 -0.34
C ILE A 131 -4.37 14.87 1.15
N LYS A 132 -4.73 16.07 1.63
CA LYS A 132 -4.67 16.38 3.06
C LYS A 132 -5.54 15.42 3.87
N GLY A 133 -6.77 15.18 3.43
CA GLY A 133 -7.68 14.23 4.06
C GLY A 133 -7.10 12.81 4.11
N SER A 134 -6.56 12.32 3.00
CA SER A 134 -5.94 11.00 2.89
C SER A 134 -4.71 10.85 3.79
N LEU A 135 -3.86 11.88 3.87
CA LEU A 135 -2.68 11.89 4.75
C LEU A 135 -3.08 11.85 6.23
N ILE A 136 -4.13 12.59 6.62
CA ILE A 136 -4.66 12.57 8.00
C ILE A 136 -5.23 11.19 8.32
N GLU A 137 -6.02 10.60 7.43
CA GLU A 137 -6.60 9.27 7.62
C GLU A 137 -5.53 8.20 7.76
N MET A 138 -4.51 8.24 6.90
CA MET A 138 -3.40 7.31 6.99
C MET A 138 -2.57 7.53 8.27
N ALA A 139 -2.40 8.76 8.73
CA ALA A 139 -1.76 9.04 10.02
C ALA A 139 -2.55 8.40 11.18
N LYS A 140 -3.87 8.54 11.17
CA LYS A 140 -4.77 7.91 12.15
C LYS A 140 -4.70 6.38 12.06
N HIS A 141 -4.59 5.82 10.86
CA HIS A 141 -4.48 4.38 10.65
C HIS A 141 -3.16 3.84 11.18
N LEU A 142 -2.05 4.56 11.01
CA LEU A 142 -0.72 4.13 11.38
C LEU A 142 -0.30 4.50 12.82
N LYS A 143 -1.06 5.35 13.53
CA LYS A 143 -0.66 5.90 14.84
C LYS A 143 -0.27 4.85 15.89
N ASP A 144 -0.94 3.69 15.87
CA ASP A 144 -0.74 2.60 16.83
C ASP A 144 0.15 1.49 16.27
N ALA A 145 0.77 1.69 15.11
CA ALA A 145 1.66 0.70 14.51
C ALA A 145 2.91 0.53 15.37
N LYS A 146 3.22 -0.71 15.76
CA LYS A 146 4.47 -1.04 16.49
C LYS A 146 5.71 -0.64 15.69
N PHE A 147 5.62 -0.77 14.37
CA PHE A 147 6.65 -0.36 13.41
C PHE A 147 6.01 -0.11 12.04
N PHE A 148 6.72 0.64 11.20
CA PHE A 148 6.35 0.86 9.80
C PHE A 148 7.05 -0.17 8.91
N GLU A 149 6.41 -0.55 7.80
CA GLU A 149 6.98 -1.48 6.83
C GLU A 149 6.77 -0.98 5.40
N SER A 150 7.64 -1.46 4.52
CA SER A 150 7.36 -1.42 3.08
C SER A 150 6.52 -2.64 2.70
N VAL A 151 5.88 -2.60 1.52
CA VAL A 151 5.18 -3.76 0.95
C VAL A 151 6.09 -4.99 0.93
N GLU A 152 7.35 -4.83 0.51
CA GLU A 152 8.34 -5.90 0.48
C GLU A 152 8.60 -6.52 1.86
N ASN A 153 8.90 -5.69 2.86
CA ASN A 153 9.26 -6.19 4.20
C ASN A 153 8.09 -6.91 4.86
N LYS A 154 6.89 -6.31 4.77
CA LYS A 154 5.66 -6.92 5.27
C LYS A 154 5.42 -8.27 4.61
N THR A 155 5.50 -8.34 3.29
CA THR A 155 5.21 -9.59 2.55
C THR A 155 6.25 -10.67 2.85
N LYS A 156 7.54 -10.33 2.90
CA LYS A 156 8.61 -11.26 3.32
C LYS A 156 8.39 -11.78 4.73
N ARG A 157 7.94 -10.91 5.64
CA ARG A 157 7.60 -11.30 7.02
C ARG A 157 6.41 -12.25 7.06
N MET A 158 5.37 -12.00 6.26
CA MET A 158 4.22 -12.92 6.13
C MET A 158 4.65 -14.32 5.67
N VAL A 159 5.57 -14.41 4.70
CA VAL A 159 6.16 -15.68 4.24
C VAL A 159 6.97 -16.35 5.36
N LYS A 160 7.82 -15.58 6.05
CA LYS A 160 8.70 -16.07 7.13
C LYS A 160 7.89 -16.62 8.31
N GLU A 161 6.87 -15.90 8.73
CA GLU A 161 6.00 -16.25 9.87
C GLU A 161 4.92 -17.28 9.48
N LYS A 162 4.84 -17.69 8.21
CA LYS A 162 3.87 -18.67 7.68
C LYS A 162 2.41 -18.30 7.97
N VAL A 163 2.09 -17.01 7.93
CA VAL A 163 0.74 -16.47 8.15
C VAL A 163 -0.07 -16.27 6.86
N ILE A 164 0.31 -16.99 5.80
CA ILE A 164 -0.38 -17.05 4.51
C ILE A 164 -0.40 -18.50 4.01
N PRO A 165 -1.29 -18.85 3.07
CA PRO A 165 -1.39 -20.22 2.56
C PRO A 165 -0.07 -20.78 2.03
N GLN A 166 0.21 -22.03 2.37
CA GLN A 166 1.45 -22.71 2.02
C GLN A 166 1.75 -22.69 0.51
N PHE A 167 0.73 -22.89 -0.34
CA PHE A 167 0.90 -22.88 -1.80
C PHE A 167 1.42 -21.54 -2.36
N MET A 168 1.17 -20.42 -1.67
CA MET A 168 1.70 -19.11 -2.06
C MET A 168 3.17 -18.97 -1.66
N ILE A 169 3.51 -19.47 -0.47
CA ILE A 169 4.89 -19.51 0.04
C ILE A 169 5.76 -20.35 -0.89
N ASP A 170 5.27 -21.53 -1.28
CA ASP A 170 5.98 -22.45 -2.16
C ASP A 170 6.24 -21.82 -3.53
N TYR A 171 5.23 -21.14 -4.10
CA TYR A 171 5.38 -20.42 -5.36
C TYR A 171 6.41 -19.30 -5.27
N TYR A 172 6.34 -18.49 -4.21
CA TYR A 172 7.26 -17.37 -3.99
C TYR A 172 8.71 -17.83 -3.83
N LYS A 173 8.95 -18.96 -3.16
CA LYS A 173 10.30 -19.50 -2.95
C LYS A 173 10.89 -20.19 -4.18
N LYS A 174 10.05 -20.70 -5.08
CA LYS A 174 10.49 -21.44 -6.28
C LYS A 174 11.07 -20.53 -7.36
N ASN A 175 10.72 -19.25 -7.35
CA ASN A 175 11.10 -18.25 -8.34
C ASN A 175 11.93 -17.15 -7.66
#